data_AF-A0A358EHJ0-F1
#
_entry.id   AF-A0A358EHJ0-F1
#
_cell.length_a   1.000
_cell.length_b   1.000
_cell.length_c   1.000
_cell.angle_alpha   90.00
_cell.angle_beta   90.00
_cell.angle_gamma   90.00
#
_symmetry.space_group_name_H-M   'P 1'
#
loop_
_entity.id
_entity.type
_entity.pdbx_description
1 polymer ?
#
loop_
_entity_poly.entity_id
_entity_poly.type
_entity_poly.pdbx_seq_one_letter_code
_entity_poly.pdbx_strand_id
1 'polypeptide(L)' 'LDQFLGRLSGLFLLEIELESDGDELPEALPAGVIVMREVTDDNRFTSSSLASLSVSNRSKFVQSAYAEAGTS' A
#
# COMPACT_ATOMS: atom_id res chain seq x y z
N LEU A 1 -4.92 -6.49 -5.98
CA LEU A 1 -4.14 -5.27 -6.27
C LEU A 1 -5.12 -4.14 -6.47
N ASP A 2 -5.07 -3.16 -5.58
CA ASP A 2 -5.94 -2.01 -5.59
C ASP A 2 -5.21 -0.80 -6.15
N GLN A 3 -5.72 -0.30 -7.27
CA GLN A 3 -5.30 0.98 -7.83
C GLN A 3 -6.24 2.07 -7.33
N PHE A 4 -5.71 2.99 -6.52
CA PHE A 4 -6.49 4.11 -6.03
C PHE A 4 -6.62 5.19 -7.11
N LEU A 5 -7.81 5.77 -7.23
CA LEU A 5 -8.13 6.82 -8.19
C LEU A 5 -8.41 8.17 -7.50
N GLY A 6 -8.49 9.23 -8.30
CA GLY A 6 -8.78 10.58 -7.81
C GLY A 6 -7.69 11.11 -6.90
N ARG A 7 -8.03 11.46 -5.65
CA ARG A 7 -7.12 12.16 -4.73
C ARG A 7 -6.02 11.28 -4.14
N LEU A 8 -6.19 9.96 -4.20
CA LEU A 8 -5.16 8.97 -3.86
C LEU A 8 -4.53 8.37 -5.13
N SER A 9 -4.74 9.00 -6.29
CA SER A 9 -4.14 8.53 -7.54
C SER A 9 -2.62 8.42 -7.41
N GLY A 10 -2.10 7.27 -7.84
CA GLY A 10 -0.68 6.90 -7.72
C GLY A 10 -0.39 5.96 -6.56
N LEU A 11 -1.31 5.77 -5.61
CA LEU A 11 -1.19 4.73 -4.58
C LEU A 11 -1.66 3.38 -5.13
N PHE A 12 -0.84 2.36 -4.90
CA PHE A 12 -1.16 0.97 -5.19
C PHE A 12 -0.97 0.15 -3.92
N LEU A 13 -1.96 -0.68 -3.56
CA LEU A 13 -1.85 -1.63 -2.47
C LEU A 13 -2.09 -3.05 -2.97
N LEU A 14 -1.15 -3.95 -2.64
CA LEU A 14 -1.30 -5.36 -2.88
C LEU A 14 -1.57 -6.05 -1.54
N GLU A 15 -2.77 -6.59 -1.41
CA GLU A 15 -3.12 -7.51 -0.32
C GLU A 15 -2.98 -8.94 -0.83
N ILE A 16 -2.35 -9.78 -0.02
CA ILE A 16 -2.12 -11.20 -0.31
C ILE A 16 -2.87 -11.97 0.78
N GLU A 17 -3.91 -12.70 0.36
CA GLU A 17 -4.63 -13.60 1.26
C GLU A 17 -3.83 -14.91 1.40
N LEU A 18 -3.66 -15.35 2.64
CA LEU A 18 -3.04 -16.63 2.99
C LEU A 18 -4.11 -17.59 3.50
N GLU A 19 -3.87 -18.90 3.39
CA GLU A 19 -4.86 -19.90 3.81
C GLU A 19 -4.87 -20.08 5.34
N SER A 20 -3.75 -19.81 6.01
CA SER A 20 -3.61 -19.95 7.46
C SER A 20 -2.64 -18.95 8.08
N ASP A 21 -2.86 -18.67 9.37
CA ASP A 21 -1.94 -17.88 10.17
C ASP A 21 -0.60 -18.62 10.29
N GLY A 22 0.45 -18.03 9.71
CA GLY A 22 1.80 -18.60 9.72
C GLY A 22 2.28 -19.13 8.36
N ASP A 23 1.44 -19.07 7.33
CA ASP A 23 1.90 -19.27 5.95
C ASP A 23 2.93 -18.20 5.57
N GLU A 24 3.92 -18.59 4.79
CA GLU A 24 4.88 -17.65 4.22
C GLU A 24 4.25 -16.88 3.05
N LEU A 25 4.74 -15.66 2.80
CA LEU A 25 4.37 -14.93 1.59
C LEU A 25 4.77 -15.74 0.34
N PRO A 26 3.97 -15.70 -0.73
CA PRO A 26 4.28 -16.43 -1.95
C PRO A 26 5.64 -15.99 -2.51
N GLU A 27 6.49 -16.96 -2.86
CA GLU A 27 7.85 -16.70 -3.38
C GLU A 27 7.86 -15.90 -4.68
N ALA A 28 6.76 -15.96 -5.45
CA ALA A 28 6.63 -15.26 -6.72
C ALA A 28 5.37 -14.40 -6.74
N LEU A 29 5.57 -13.13 -7.09
CA LEU A 29 4.49 -12.21 -7.41
C LEU A 29 4.19 -12.23 -8.92
N PRO A 30 2.99 -11.82 -9.35
CA PRO A 30 2.66 -11.69 -10.77
C PRO A 30 3.69 -10.84 -11.52
N ALA A 31 3.98 -11.22 -12.78
CA ALA A 31 4.93 -10.50 -13.60
C ALA A 31 4.57 -9.01 -13.72
N GLY A 32 5.57 -8.14 -13.53
CA GLY A 32 5.38 -6.68 -13.55
C GLY A 32 4.93 -6.08 -12.21
N VAL A 33 4.75 -6.88 -11.17
CA VAL A 33 4.50 -6.40 -9.80
C VAL A 33 5.82 -6.39 -9.02
N ILE A 34 6.13 -5.24 -8.43
CA ILE A 34 7.27 -5.06 -7.52
C ILE A 34 6.71 -4.54 -6.21
N VAL A 35 6.92 -5.28 -5.12
CA VAL A 35 6.57 -4.81 -3.76
C VAL A 35 7.70 -3.92 -3.27
N MET A 36 7.38 -2.64 -3.06
CA MET A 36 8.35 -1.66 -2.59
C MET A 36 8.57 -1.73 -1.07
N ARG A 37 7.50 -2.03 -0.32
CA ARG A 37 7.50 -2.07 1.14
C ARG A 37 6.26 -2.82 1.63
N GLU A 38 6.43 -3.62 2.67
CA GLU A 38 5.31 -4.19 3.42
C GLU A 38 4.70 -3.16 4.38
N VAL A 39 3.37 -3.10 4.41
CA VAL A 39 2.60 -2.12 5.21
C VAL A 39 1.53 -2.77 6.09
N THR A 40 1.61 -4.08 6.32
CA THR A 40 0.64 -4.87 7.10
C THR A 40 0.34 -4.24 8.47
N ASP A 41 1.38 -3.83 9.19
CA ASP A 41 1.25 -3.21 10.52
C ASP A 41 1.18 -1.67 10.51
N ASP A 42 1.19 -1.04 9.33
CA ASP A 42 1.12 0.42 9.22
C ASP A 42 -0.33 0.88 9.09
N ASN A 43 -0.91 1.23 10.25
CA ASN A 43 -2.29 1.68 10.36
C ASN A 43 -2.67 2.84 9.42
N ARG A 44 -1.70 3.60 8.90
CA ARG A 44 -1.95 4.69 7.93
C ARG A 44 -2.52 4.18 6.60
N PHE A 45 -2.27 2.92 6.24
CA PHE A 45 -2.73 2.30 4.99
C PHE A 45 -4.06 1.55 5.12
N THR A 46 -4.69 1.58 6.30
CA THR A 46 -6.03 1.01 6.49
C THR A 46 -7.10 1.79 5.72
N SER A 47 -8.17 1.12 5.31
CA SER A 47 -9.28 1.74 4.55
C SER A 47 -9.90 2.94 5.27
N SER A 48 -10.09 2.83 6.59
CA SER A 48 -10.61 3.89 7.45
C SER A 48 -9.67 5.08 7.52
N SER A 49 -8.37 4.85 7.68
CA SER A 49 -7.36 5.91 7.72
C SER A 49 -7.27 6.65 6.39
N LEU A 50 -7.18 5.91 5.28
CA LEU A 50 -7.14 6.49 3.93
C LEU A 50 -8.40 7.31 3.61
N ALA A 51 -9.58 6.84 4.05
CA ALA A 51 -10.83 7.57 3.88
C ALA A 51 -10.89 8.87 4.71
N SER A 52 -10.30 8.86 5.92
CA SER A 52 -10.29 10.00 6.84
C SER A 52 -9.32 11.12 6.44
N LEU A 53 -8.36 10.86 5.55
CA LEU A 53 -7.40 11.86 5.10
C LEU A 53 -8.11 13.09 4.52
N SER A 54 -7.73 14.26 5.01
CA SER A 54 -8.21 15.53 4.46
C SER A 54 -7.77 15.68 3.00
N VAL A 55 -8.56 16.46 2.24
CA VAL A 55 -8.35 16.66 0.80
C VAL A 55 -6.92 17.09 0.47
N SER A 56 -6.37 18.03 1.25
CA SER A 56 -5.03 18.59 1.08
C SER A 56 -3.90 17.63 1.46
N ASN A 57 -4.20 16.59 2.24
CA ASN A 57 -3.19 15.66 2.75
C ASN A 57 -3.07 14.38 1.93
N ARG A 58 -4.05 14.06 1.08
CA ARG A 58 -4.05 12.80 0.31
C ARG A 58 -2.90 12.70 -0.70
N SER A 59 -2.70 13.71 -1.53
CA SER A 59 -1.58 13.69 -2.50
C SER A 59 -0.21 13.73 -1.81
N LYS A 60 -0.11 14.47 -0.70
CA LYS A 60 1.11 14.50 0.13
C LYS A 60 1.39 13.13 0.75
N PHE A 61 0.35 12.46 1.25
CA PHE A 61 0.47 11.11 1.80
C PHE A 61 1.04 10.14 0.76
N VAL A 62 0.51 10.12 -0.47
CA VAL A 62 1.02 9.26 -1.54
C VAL A 62 2.50 9.55 -1.81
N GLN A 63 2.89 10.82 -1.96
CA GLN A 63 4.28 11.20 -2.18
C GLN A 63 5.20 10.77 -1.03
N SER A 64 4.79 11.00 0.22
CA SER A 64 5.54 10.60 1.40
C SER A 64 5.68 9.08 1.48
N ALA A 65 4.63 8.30 1.22
CA ALA A 65 4.66 6.85 1.25
C ALA A 65 5.72 6.27 0.28
N TYR A 66 5.80 6.79 -0.95
CA TYR A 66 6.80 6.34 -1.93
C TYR A 66 8.21 6.87 -1.63
N ALA A 67 8.34 8.09 -1.09
CA ALA A 67 9.63 8.61 -0.66
C ALA A 67 10.21 7.76 0.47
N GLU A 68 9.40 7.40 1.47
CA GLU A 68 9.77 6.52 2.58
C GLU A 68 10.23 5.13 2.08
N ALA A 69 9.52 4.56 1.10
CA ALA A 69 9.86 3.26 0.52
C ALA A 69 11.14 3.27 -0.34
N GLY A 70 11.45 4.41 -0.99
CA GLY A 70 12.64 4.56 -1.85
C GLY A 70 13.94 4.92 -1.12
N THR A 71 13.90 5.18 0.19
CA THR A 71 15.07 5.48 1.03
C THR A 71 15.71 4.26 1.72
N SER A 72 15.34 3.03 1.32
CA SER A 72 15.90 1.79 1.88
C SER A 72 17.07 1.26 1.05
#